data_AF-A0A0H3KAY5-F1
#
_entry.id   AF-A0A0H3KAY5-F1
#
_cell.length_a   1.000
_cell.length_b   1.000
_cell.length_c   1.000
_cell.angle_alpha   90.00
_cell.angle_beta   90.00
_cell.angle_gamma   90.00
#
_symmetry.space_group_name_H-M   'P 1'
#
loop_
_entity.id
_entity.type
_entity.pdbx_description
1 polymer ?
#
loop_
_entity_poly.entity_id
_entity_poly.type
_entity_poly.pdbx_seq_one_letter_code
_entity_poly.pdbx_strand_id
1 'polypeptide(L)'
;MSWTIEDFRATSLEVGQWCWGTLEGAFNEKQTISQIIVDAVIGMIPLVGDATAVRDLLAVSIGMSQDPVKRNDTTQRVLLVVLIFALIPVVGGVIKGVGRLLLKVTGDVAKDAELLKAVVQFLNRMGHGDAPKWLKALDLAKYQAQVVTRLKDFCATVRVAIQRSLAARVGRMLPDKWRAALERVSSGFHAIQDMADQIVPEAIKELNAKLKVLQNMVYRGEVHEIATGGAPKLQREAEAYLEERRLARDIRRGRYSSTQCAADGQEIERWIRAKYQPKIDAGWPDILDKQGKMPMFGDDDVFLDVASFSGEIKALTARELAGKKVYRVFGNPSELARSEKGSSAGGRSPAFWGVGEPPKTAEEWRRLAAVLDTWNGNGFIVIMQLPHDFGERMPTANAWFGKIAEQYGSAVPVQYLEGGGDQLIVDFGKLADYVTEEGNLIKQKYRNFVGHANVHVQREFDGVKIDFYKTNWEDVEKVHGYSRYEDDIGYSTKTRRLASDEVQTKMTNSKVTAATRSAANLEGHR
;
A
#
# COMPACT_ATOMS: atom_id res chain seq x y z
N MET A 1 -3.37 9.87 -32.90
CA MET A 1 -3.05 11.03 -32.04
C MET A 1 -2.46 10.50 -30.74
N SER A 2 -1.21 10.81 -30.43
CA SER A 2 -0.53 10.39 -29.20
C SER A 2 -0.68 11.46 -28.13
N TRP A 3 -1.22 11.10 -26.97
CA TRP A 3 -1.29 11.96 -25.80
C TRP A 3 0.10 12.23 -25.22
N THR A 4 0.40 13.48 -24.86
CA THR A 4 1.62 13.82 -24.15
C THR A 4 1.41 13.83 -22.63
N ILE A 5 2.50 13.69 -21.86
CA ILE A 5 2.49 13.80 -20.40
C ILE A 5 2.04 15.19 -19.94
N GLU A 6 2.21 16.21 -20.79
CA GLU A 6 1.77 17.59 -20.53
C GLU A 6 0.25 17.74 -20.71
N ASP A 7 -0.36 17.12 -21.71
CA ASP A 7 -1.82 17.09 -21.88
C ASP A 7 -2.52 16.42 -20.70
N PHE A 8 -1.91 15.36 -20.17
CA PHE A 8 -2.40 14.63 -18.98
C PHE A 8 -2.22 15.43 -17.68
N ARG A 9 -1.10 16.14 -17.53
CA ARG A 9 -0.84 17.02 -16.37
C ARG A 9 -1.72 18.26 -16.38
N ALA A 10 -1.92 18.90 -17.53
CA ALA A 10 -2.82 20.03 -17.68
C ALA A 10 -4.26 19.63 -17.29
N THR A 11 -4.74 18.50 -17.81
CA THR A 11 -6.08 17.98 -17.46
C THR A 11 -6.18 17.59 -15.97
N SER A 12 -5.10 17.12 -15.35
CA SER A 12 -5.11 16.70 -13.93
C SER A 12 -4.94 17.86 -12.94
N LEU A 13 -4.17 18.90 -13.28
CA LEU A 13 -3.97 20.10 -12.47
C LEU A 13 -5.17 21.06 -12.54
N GLU A 14 -5.80 21.18 -13.72
CA GLU A 14 -7.03 21.97 -13.89
C GLU A 14 -8.22 21.32 -13.15
N VAL A 15 -8.20 19.99 -13.01
CA VAL A 15 -9.16 19.22 -12.19
C VAL A 15 -8.81 19.23 -10.69
N GLY A 16 -7.52 19.39 -10.34
CA GLY A 16 -7.04 19.51 -8.96
C GLY A 16 -7.43 20.85 -8.30
N GLN A 17 -7.34 21.96 -9.04
CA GLN A 17 -7.73 23.29 -8.52
C GLN A 17 -9.24 23.46 -8.31
N TRP A 18 -10.05 22.64 -8.98
CA TRP A 18 -11.51 22.68 -8.88
C TRP A 18 -12.07 21.86 -7.71
N CYS A 19 -11.35 20.82 -7.28
CA CYS A 19 -11.76 20.01 -6.11
C CYS A 19 -11.68 20.81 -4.79
N TRP A 20 -10.80 21.80 -4.68
CA TRP A 20 -10.67 22.62 -3.46
C TRP A 20 -11.84 23.59 -3.27
N GLY A 21 -12.44 24.11 -4.35
CA GLY A 21 -13.60 25.02 -4.29
C GLY A 21 -14.96 24.36 -4.06
N THR A 22 -15.01 23.04 -3.81
CA THR A 22 -16.26 22.27 -3.66
C THR A 22 -16.54 21.85 -2.21
N LEU A 23 -15.55 21.94 -1.31
CA LEU A 23 -15.74 21.74 0.13
C LEU A 23 -16.28 22.98 0.86
N GLU A 24 -16.19 24.16 0.25
CA GLU A 24 -16.85 25.38 0.72
C GLU A 24 -18.11 25.67 -0.12
N GLY A 25 -19.26 25.18 0.35
CA GLY A 25 -20.55 25.80 0.05
C GLY A 25 -21.55 24.95 -0.75
N ALA A 26 -22.58 24.46 -0.06
CA ALA A 26 -23.90 24.42 -0.67
C ALA A 26 -24.23 25.86 -1.09
N PHE A 27 -24.42 26.09 -2.40
CA PHE A 27 -24.45 27.39 -3.12
C PHE A 27 -23.10 27.91 -3.63
N ASN A 28 -22.43 27.14 -4.50
CA ASN A 28 -21.45 27.67 -5.44
C ASN A 28 -22.09 27.80 -6.85
N GLU A 29 -22.21 29.03 -7.37
CA GLU A 29 -22.88 29.35 -8.66
C GLU A 29 -22.11 28.85 -9.92
N LYS A 30 -20.97 28.16 -9.74
CA LYS A 30 -20.10 27.68 -10.83
C LYS A 30 -19.96 26.15 -10.90
N GLN A 31 -20.93 25.38 -10.41
CA GLN A 31 -20.88 23.93 -10.56
C GLN A 31 -21.06 23.48 -12.03
N THR A 32 -20.18 22.63 -12.54
CA THR A 32 -20.32 22.05 -13.90
C THR A 32 -21.27 20.84 -13.89
N ILE A 33 -21.82 20.48 -15.06
CA ILE A 33 -22.72 19.32 -15.23
C ILE A 33 -22.10 18.03 -14.69
N SER A 34 -20.78 17.88 -14.87
CA SER A 34 -20.04 16.72 -14.40
C SER A 34 -20.03 16.62 -12.87
N GLN A 35 -20.01 17.74 -12.11
CA GLN A 35 -20.11 17.72 -10.64
C GLN A 35 -21.47 17.25 -10.19
N ILE A 36 -22.50 17.84 -10.78
CA ILE A 36 -23.89 17.54 -10.42
C ILE A 36 -24.17 16.05 -10.59
N ILE A 37 -23.64 15.42 -11.63
CA ILE A 37 -23.78 13.98 -11.87
C ILE A 37 -22.92 13.17 -10.91
N VAL A 38 -21.67 13.57 -10.67
CA VAL A 38 -20.75 12.88 -9.75
C VAL A 38 -21.31 12.87 -8.32
N ASP A 39 -21.75 14.02 -7.81
CA ASP A 39 -22.31 14.18 -6.46
C ASP A 39 -23.60 13.35 -6.27
N ALA A 40 -24.42 13.23 -7.32
CA ALA A 40 -25.66 12.44 -7.28
C ALA A 40 -25.41 10.92 -7.36
N VAL A 41 -24.34 10.47 -8.02
CA VAL A 41 -24.10 9.05 -8.33
C VAL A 41 -23.22 8.36 -7.30
N ILE A 42 -22.26 9.07 -6.67
CA ILE A 42 -21.31 8.48 -5.71
C ILE A 42 -22.01 7.72 -4.58
N GLY A 43 -23.12 8.26 -4.04
CA GLY A 43 -23.88 7.61 -2.96
C GLY A 43 -24.85 6.51 -3.43
N MET A 44 -25.04 6.32 -4.73
CA MET A 44 -26.07 5.43 -5.31
C MET A 44 -25.51 4.13 -5.90
N ILE A 45 -24.20 3.98 -6.04
CA ILE A 45 -23.56 2.74 -6.50
C ILE A 45 -23.16 1.90 -5.26
N PRO A 46 -23.95 0.89 -4.85
CA PRO A 46 -23.55 0.03 -3.76
C PRO A 46 -22.28 -0.75 -4.14
N LEU A 47 -21.38 -0.95 -3.17
CA LEU A 47 -20.16 -1.77 -3.25
C LEU A 47 -18.88 -1.09 -3.81
N VAL A 48 -18.89 0.19 -4.15
CA VAL A 48 -17.65 0.88 -4.54
C VAL A 48 -17.06 1.59 -3.32
N GLY A 49 -16.07 0.96 -2.68
CA GLY A 49 -15.30 1.54 -1.58
C GLY A 49 -14.29 2.62 -2.01
N ASP A 50 -14.11 2.83 -3.33
CA ASP A 50 -13.15 3.79 -3.91
C ASP A 50 -13.89 4.86 -4.73
N ALA A 51 -14.11 6.05 -4.15
CA ALA A 51 -14.69 7.21 -4.85
C ALA A 51 -13.92 7.55 -6.15
N THR A 52 -12.61 7.28 -6.18
CA THR A 52 -11.74 7.41 -7.35
C THR A 52 -12.16 6.52 -8.52
N ALA A 53 -12.63 5.29 -8.26
CA ALA A 53 -13.06 4.37 -9.32
C ALA A 53 -14.37 4.83 -9.97
N VAL A 54 -15.33 5.31 -9.17
CA VAL A 54 -16.58 5.91 -9.70
C VAL A 54 -16.27 7.18 -10.50
N ARG A 55 -15.35 8.02 -10.00
CA ARG A 55 -14.92 9.24 -10.68
C ARG A 55 -14.30 8.97 -12.05
N ASP A 56 -13.33 8.05 -12.12
CA ASP A 56 -12.69 7.67 -13.39
C ASP A 56 -13.75 7.19 -14.41
N LEU A 57 -14.69 6.36 -13.93
CA LEU A 57 -15.73 5.76 -14.75
C LEU A 57 -16.72 6.81 -15.27
N LEU A 58 -17.12 7.76 -14.43
CA LEU A 58 -17.98 8.88 -14.81
C LEU A 58 -17.27 9.82 -15.81
N ALA A 59 -15.99 10.11 -15.62
CA ALA A 59 -15.23 10.96 -16.53
C ALA A 59 -15.22 10.41 -17.96
N VAL A 60 -14.90 9.11 -18.12
CA VAL A 60 -14.89 8.44 -19.43
C VAL A 60 -16.31 8.35 -20.00
N SER A 61 -17.28 7.93 -19.17
CA SER A 61 -18.65 7.69 -19.65
C SER A 61 -19.40 8.96 -20.00
N ILE A 62 -19.18 10.08 -19.28
CA ILE A 62 -19.74 11.38 -19.65
C ILE A 62 -19.18 11.83 -20.99
N GLY A 63 -17.87 11.69 -21.20
CA GLY A 63 -17.23 11.97 -22.50
C GLY A 63 -17.85 11.17 -23.64
N MET A 64 -18.05 9.86 -23.46
CA MET A 64 -18.71 8.98 -24.44
C MET A 64 -20.22 9.25 -24.58
N SER A 65 -20.88 9.75 -23.52
CA SER A 65 -22.31 10.07 -23.56
C SER A 65 -22.59 11.31 -24.42
N GLN A 66 -21.67 12.27 -24.43
CA GLN A 66 -21.81 13.54 -25.14
C GLN A 66 -21.25 13.50 -26.56
N ASP A 67 -20.27 12.62 -26.82
CA ASP A 67 -19.56 12.54 -28.09
C ASP A 67 -19.67 11.13 -28.72
N PRO A 68 -20.46 10.97 -29.79
CA PRO A 68 -20.57 9.70 -30.52
C PRO A 68 -19.25 9.20 -31.11
N VAL A 69 -18.29 10.09 -31.42
CA VAL A 69 -16.96 9.70 -31.91
C VAL A 69 -16.20 8.99 -30.79
N LYS A 70 -16.17 9.57 -29.59
CA LYS A 70 -15.58 8.91 -28.40
C LYS A 70 -16.30 7.62 -28.03
N ARG A 71 -17.61 7.54 -28.22
CA ARG A 71 -18.39 6.32 -27.97
C ARG A 71 -18.00 5.17 -28.91
N ASN A 72 -17.64 5.51 -30.15
CA ASN A 72 -17.23 4.54 -31.17
C ASN A 72 -15.73 4.27 -31.20
N ASP A 73 -14.93 5.03 -30.45
CA ASP A 73 -13.49 4.81 -30.34
C ASP A 73 -13.17 3.56 -29.51
N THR A 74 -12.39 2.65 -30.11
CA THR A 74 -11.97 1.39 -29.48
C THR A 74 -11.18 1.62 -28.20
N THR A 75 -10.33 2.65 -28.13
CA THR A 75 -9.51 2.92 -26.95
C THR A 75 -10.38 3.36 -25.77
N GLN A 76 -11.37 4.22 -26.01
CA GLN A 76 -12.35 4.64 -25.00
C GLN A 76 -13.19 3.46 -24.52
N ARG A 77 -13.64 2.58 -25.43
CA ARG A 77 -14.37 1.35 -25.09
C ARG A 77 -13.54 0.42 -24.20
N VAL A 78 -12.26 0.22 -24.54
CA VAL A 78 -11.35 -0.61 -23.73
C VAL A 78 -11.11 0.03 -22.36
N LEU A 79 -10.83 1.34 -22.31
CA LEU A 79 -10.63 2.06 -21.06
C LEU A 79 -11.87 1.98 -20.17
N LEU A 80 -13.06 2.17 -20.73
CA LEU A 80 -14.34 2.03 -20.05
C LEU A 80 -14.44 0.63 -19.41
N VAL A 81 -14.15 -0.43 -20.15
CA VAL A 81 -14.20 -1.81 -19.65
C VAL A 81 -13.16 -2.08 -18.55
N VAL A 82 -11.93 -1.56 -18.69
CA VAL A 82 -10.90 -1.62 -17.63
C VAL A 82 -11.39 -0.96 -16.33
N LEU A 83 -12.14 0.14 -16.43
CA LEU A 83 -12.70 0.82 -15.26
C LEU A 83 -13.90 0.07 -14.66
N ILE A 84 -14.75 -0.56 -15.49
CA ILE A 84 -15.87 -1.40 -15.02
C ILE A 84 -15.39 -2.61 -14.21
N PHE A 85 -14.22 -3.17 -14.52
CA PHE A 85 -13.66 -4.27 -13.71
C PHE A 85 -13.54 -3.90 -12.23
N ALA A 86 -13.29 -2.64 -11.86
CA ALA A 86 -13.23 -2.23 -10.46
C ALA A 86 -14.58 -2.29 -9.71
N LEU A 87 -15.70 -2.44 -10.43
CA LEU A 87 -17.02 -2.66 -9.83
C LEU A 87 -17.26 -4.14 -9.44
N ILE A 88 -16.30 -5.03 -9.70
CA ILE A 88 -16.35 -6.44 -9.31
C ILE A 88 -15.62 -6.61 -7.96
N PRO A 89 -16.32 -6.99 -6.88
CA PRO A 89 -15.70 -7.19 -5.57
C PRO A 89 -14.55 -8.22 -5.60
N VAL A 90 -13.60 -8.06 -4.69
CA VAL A 90 -12.46 -8.97 -4.42
C VAL A 90 -11.39 -9.02 -5.53
N VAL A 91 -11.76 -9.24 -6.79
CA VAL A 91 -10.79 -9.47 -7.89
C VAL A 91 -10.69 -8.28 -8.85
N GLY A 92 -11.73 -7.44 -8.91
CA GLY A 92 -11.87 -6.38 -9.90
C GLY A 92 -10.80 -5.30 -9.88
N GLY A 93 -10.36 -4.88 -8.69
CA GLY A 93 -9.32 -3.85 -8.53
C GLY A 93 -7.96 -4.28 -9.11
N VAL A 94 -7.63 -5.57 -8.96
CA VAL A 94 -6.38 -6.14 -9.48
C VAL A 94 -6.46 -6.25 -10.99
N ILE A 95 -7.59 -6.74 -11.53
CA ILE A 95 -7.79 -6.82 -12.97
C ILE A 95 -7.77 -5.42 -13.61
N LYS A 96 -8.34 -4.39 -12.96
CA LYS A 96 -8.21 -2.99 -13.41
C LYS A 96 -6.75 -2.56 -13.48
N GLY A 97 -5.94 -2.85 -12.44
CA GLY A 97 -4.53 -2.50 -12.41
C GLY A 97 -3.70 -3.19 -13.49
N VAL A 98 -3.89 -4.51 -13.66
CA VAL A 98 -3.28 -5.27 -14.77
C VAL A 98 -3.77 -4.74 -16.11
N GLY A 99 -5.06 -4.48 -16.26
CA GLY A 99 -5.68 -3.93 -17.48
C GLY A 99 -5.06 -2.59 -17.90
N ARG A 100 -4.79 -1.68 -16.95
CA ARG A 100 -4.09 -0.42 -17.22
C ARG A 100 -2.67 -0.62 -17.74
N LEU A 101 -1.96 -1.63 -17.24
CA LEU A 101 -0.63 -1.98 -17.72
C LEU A 101 -0.71 -2.67 -19.09
N LEU A 102 -1.70 -3.54 -19.32
CA LEU A 102 -1.92 -4.18 -20.62
C LEU A 102 -2.11 -3.16 -21.75
N LEU A 103 -2.74 -2.02 -21.49
CA LEU A 103 -2.87 -0.93 -22.48
C LEU A 103 -1.52 -0.44 -23.03
N LYS A 104 -0.42 -0.63 -22.29
CA LYS A 104 0.94 -0.24 -22.70
C LYS A 104 1.66 -1.31 -23.54
N VAL A 105 1.05 -2.48 -23.75
CA VAL A 105 1.62 -3.54 -24.60
C VAL A 105 1.68 -3.06 -26.04
N THR A 106 2.88 -3.08 -26.63
CA THR A 106 3.12 -2.61 -27.99
C THR A 106 3.43 -3.72 -29.00
N GLY A 107 3.68 -4.95 -28.53
CA GLY A 107 4.18 -6.05 -29.36
C GLY A 107 5.71 -6.01 -29.57
N ASP A 108 6.39 -5.07 -28.92
CA ASP A 108 7.84 -4.93 -28.96
C ASP A 108 8.44 -5.75 -27.83
N VAL A 109 9.29 -6.71 -28.17
CA VAL A 109 9.79 -7.71 -27.20
C VAL A 109 10.56 -7.06 -26.04
N ALA A 110 11.33 -6.00 -26.29
CA ALA A 110 12.13 -5.36 -25.23
C ALA A 110 11.24 -4.52 -24.30
N LYS A 111 10.33 -3.73 -24.86
CA LYS A 111 9.40 -2.90 -24.09
C LYS A 111 8.38 -3.74 -23.33
N ASP A 112 7.86 -4.79 -23.95
CA ASP A 112 6.89 -5.68 -23.33
C ASP A 112 7.56 -6.55 -22.24
N ALA A 113 8.87 -6.81 -22.31
CA ALA A 113 9.61 -7.49 -21.24
C ALA A 113 9.75 -6.61 -20.00
N GLU A 114 10.04 -5.32 -20.16
CA GLU A 114 10.03 -4.35 -19.06
C GLU A 114 8.62 -4.14 -18.50
N LEU A 115 7.61 -4.11 -19.37
CA LEU A 115 6.21 -4.05 -18.96
C LEU A 115 5.78 -5.31 -18.18
N LEU A 116 6.23 -6.49 -18.59
CA LEU A 116 5.98 -7.74 -17.87
C LEU A 116 6.58 -7.67 -16.46
N LYS A 117 7.79 -7.13 -16.30
CA LYS A 117 8.38 -6.91 -14.97
C LYS A 117 7.50 -5.99 -14.13
N ALA A 118 6.97 -4.91 -14.70
CA ALA A 118 6.06 -4.01 -14.01
C ALA A 118 4.73 -4.70 -13.62
N VAL A 119 4.17 -5.54 -14.49
CA VAL A 119 2.95 -6.33 -14.21
C VAL A 119 3.20 -7.35 -13.09
N VAL A 120 4.32 -8.07 -13.12
CA VAL A 120 4.69 -9.03 -12.07
C VAL A 120 4.93 -8.31 -10.75
N GLN A 121 5.62 -7.17 -10.75
CA GLN A 121 5.83 -6.35 -9.55
C GLN A 121 4.51 -5.82 -8.98
N PHE A 122 3.59 -5.36 -9.84
CA PHE A 122 2.25 -4.95 -9.44
C PHE A 122 1.49 -6.12 -8.77
N LEU A 123 1.45 -7.29 -9.40
CA LEU A 123 0.77 -8.47 -8.87
C LEU A 123 1.37 -8.98 -7.55
N ASN A 124 2.71 -8.97 -7.43
CA ASN A 124 3.40 -9.31 -6.19
C ASN A 124 3.03 -8.34 -5.06
N ARG A 125 2.93 -7.04 -5.36
CA ARG A 125 2.52 -6.01 -4.38
C ARG A 125 1.06 -6.17 -3.95
N MET A 126 0.21 -6.71 -4.82
CA MET A 126 -1.20 -7.00 -4.53
C MET A 126 -1.41 -8.30 -3.74
N GLY A 127 -0.35 -9.06 -3.42
CA GLY A 127 -0.43 -10.23 -2.54
C GLY A 127 -0.99 -11.50 -3.20
N HIS A 128 -0.95 -11.62 -4.53
CA HIS A 128 -1.47 -12.80 -5.24
C HIS A 128 -0.57 -14.05 -5.22
N GLY A 129 0.46 -14.07 -4.37
CA GLY A 129 1.44 -15.15 -4.33
C GLY A 129 2.26 -15.21 -5.62
N ASP A 130 2.24 -16.36 -6.30
CA ASP A 130 2.95 -16.58 -7.58
C ASP A 130 2.32 -15.75 -8.72
N ALA A 131 2.79 -14.51 -8.88
CA ALA A 131 2.31 -13.60 -9.92
C ALA A 131 2.43 -14.15 -11.35
N PRO A 132 3.51 -14.85 -11.75
CA PRO A 132 3.55 -15.57 -13.02
C PRO A 132 2.41 -16.59 -13.16
N LYS A 133 2.15 -17.42 -12.15
CA LYS A 133 1.04 -18.39 -12.15
C LYS A 133 -0.32 -17.71 -12.20
N TRP A 134 -0.51 -16.63 -11.46
CA TRP A 134 -1.74 -15.84 -11.49
C TRP A 134 -1.97 -15.22 -12.88
N LEU A 135 -0.94 -14.59 -13.45
CA LEU A 135 -1.00 -13.97 -14.78
C LEU A 135 -1.30 -15.00 -15.88
N LYS A 136 -0.74 -16.21 -15.77
CA LYS A 136 -1.07 -17.33 -16.66
C LYS A 136 -2.51 -17.81 -16.52
N ALA A 137 -3.01 -17.88 -15.29
CA ALA A 137 -4.37 -18.33 -14.99
C ALA A 137 -5.43 -17.26 -15.29
N LEU A 138 -5.03 -15.99 -15.43
CA LEU A 138 -5.92 -14.89 -15.76
C LEU A 138 -6.57 -15.13 -17.13
N ASP A 139 -7.90 -15.14 -17.10
CA ASP A 139 -8.74 -15.22 -18.28
C ASP A 139 -9.85 -14.17 -18.15
N LEU A 140 -9.71 -13.08 -18.90
CA LEU A 140 -10.66 -11.97 -18.84
C LEU A 140 -12.04 -12.35 -19.40
N ALA A 141 -12.11 -13.37 -20.27
CA ALA A 141 -13.37 -13.79 -20.88
C ALA A 141 -14.34 -14.38 -19.85
N LYS A 142 -13.82 -14.99 -18.75
CA LYS A 142 -14.65 -15.51 -17.64
C LYS A 142 -15.50 -14.44 -16.97
N TYR A 143 -15.08 -13.18 -17.04
CA TYR A 143 -15.78 -12.06 -16.40
C TYR A 143 -16.71 -11.31 -17.35
N GLN A 144 -16.79 -11.69 -18.64
CA GLN A 144 -17.51 -10.93 -19.67
C GLN A 144 -18.97 -10.66 -19.31
N ALA A 145 -19.74 -11.69 -18.94
CA ALA A 145 -21.15 -11.53 -18.59
C ALA A 145 -21.35 -10.62 -17.36
N GLN A 146 -20.45 -10.71 -16.39
CA GLN A 146 -20.46 -9.86 -15.20
C GLN A 146 -20.15 -8.40 -15.56
N VAL A 147 -19.15 -8.15 -16.40
CA VAL A 147 -18.78 -6.82 -16.88
C VAL A 147 -19.91 -6.18 -17.70
N VAL A 148 -20.57 -6.94 -18.58
CA VAL A 148 -21.77 -6.48 -19.31
C VAL A 148 -22.84 -6.03 -18.33
N THR A 149 -23.16 -6.86 -17.34
CA THR A 149 -24.18 -6.56 -16.33
C THR A 149 -23.81 -5.30 -15.55
N ARG A 150 -22.56 -5.20 -15.06
CA ARG A 150 -22.08 -4.03 -14.31
C ARG A 150 -22.08 -2.74 -15.12
N LEU A 151 -21.74 -2.79 -16.41
CA LEU A 151 -21.83 -1.63 -17.28
C LEU A 151 -23.28 -1.17 -17.48
N LYS A 152 -24.20 -2.11 -17.70
CA LYS A 152 -25.63 -1.81 -17.83
C LYS A 152 -26.21 -1.21 -16.54
N ASP A 153 -25.90 -1.82 -15.40
CA ASP A 153 -26.32 -1.34 -14.08
C ASP A 153 -25.79 0.05 -13.77
N PHE A 154 -24.51 0.31 -14.09
CA PHE A 154 -23.89 1.61 -13.91
C PHE A 154 -24.61 2.69 -14.75
N CYS A 155 -24.83 2.43 -16.04
CA CYS A 155 -25.53 3.37 -16.91
C CYS A 155 -26.97 3.63 -16.43
N ALA A 156 -27.69 2.58 -16.01
CA ALA A 156 -29.02 2.70 -15.44
C ALA A 156 -29.01 3.55 -14.15
N THR A 157 -28.03 3.35 -13.27
CA THR A 157 -27.89 4.11 -12.02
C THR A 157 -27.68 5.59 -12.28
N VAL A 158 -26.80 5.95 -13.23
CA VAL A 158 -26.58 7.35 -13.62
C VAL A 158 -27.85 7.97 -14.18
N ARG A 159 -28.59 7.26 -15.04
CA ARG A 159 -29.86 7.74 -15.60
C ARG A 159 -30.91 7.99 -14.52
N VAL A 160 -31.06 7.06 -13.56
CA VAL A 160 -31.98 7.21 -12.43
C VAL A 160 -31.58 8.40 -11.56
N ALA A 161 -30.29 8.59 -11.31
CA ALA A 161 -29.80 9.74 -10.55
C ALA A 161 -30.14 11.06 -11.26
N ILE A 162 -29.89 11.17 -12.57
CA ILE A 162 -30.25 12.35 -13.37
C ILE A 162 -31.76 12.61 -13.34
N GLN A 163 -32.58 11.58 -13.55
CA GLN A 163 -34.05 11.72 -13.51
C GLN A 163 -34.55 12.20 -12.14
N ARG A 164 -34.01 11.65 -11.04
CA ARG A 164 -34.35 12.10 -9.68
C ARG A 164 -33.93 13.55 -9.45
N SER A 165 -32.74 13.93 -9.90
CA SER A 165 -32.26 15.31 -9.81
C SER A 165 -33.13 16.30 -10.58
N LEU A 166 -33.60 15.93 -11.78
CA LEU A 166 -34.52 16.76 -12.58
C LEU A 166 -35.92 16.84 -11.96
N ALA A 167 -36.42 15.75 -11.37
CA ALA A 167 -37.74 15.70 -10.72
C ALA A 167 -37.80 16.42 -9.37
N ALA A 168 -36.65 16.60 -8.69
CA ALA A 168 -36.55 17.28 -7.41
C ALA A 168 -37.04 18.75 -7.48
N ARG A 169 -37.44 19.32 -6.34
CA ARG A 169 -37.92 20.71 -6.27
C ARG A 169 -36.89 21.71 -6.80
N VAL A 170 -35.61 21.50 -6.49
CA VAL A 170 -34.48 22.30 -7.00
C VAL A 170 -34.25 22.04 -8.49
N GLY A 171 -34.37 20.79 -8.95
CA GLY A 171 -34.31 20.42 -10.37
C GLY A 171 -35.34 21.12 -11.25
N ARG A 172 -36.56 21.30 -10.72
CA ARG A 172 -37.64 22.04 -11.40
C ARG A 172 -37.35 23.53 -11.56
N MET A 173 -36.41 24.07 -10.80
CA MET A 173 -35.97 25.48 -10.86
C MET A 173 -34.71 25.67 -11.72
N LEU A 174 -34.13 24.61 -12.29
CA LEU A 174 -32.95 24.71 -13.16
C LEU A 174 -33.26 25.46 -14.47
N PRO A 175 -32.37 26.33 -14.98
CA PRO A 175 -32.54 26.91 -16.31
C PRO A 175 -32.59 25.84 -17.40
N ASP A 176 -33.36 26.07 -18.48
CA ASP A 176 -33.63 25.06 -19.53
C ASP A 176 -32.36 24.53 -20.19
N LYS A 177 -31.33 25.36 -20.34
CA LYS A 177 -30.02 24.96 -20.85
C LYS A 177 -29.37 23.83 -20.02
N TRP A 178 -29.55 23.82 -18.70
CA TRP A 178 -28.99 22.81 -17.80
C TRP A 178 -29.83 21.54 -17.80
N ARG A 179 -31.16 21.68 -17.86
CA ARG A 179 -32.07 20.53 -18.01
C ARG A 179 -31.79 19.77 -19.29
N ALA A 180 -31.76 20.47 -20.43
CA ALA A 180 -31.47 19.89 -21.74
C ALA A 180 -30.10 19.20 -21.78
N ALA A 181 -29.11 19.73 -21.05
CA ALA A 181 -27.79 19.13 -20.99
C ALA A 181 -27.74 17.86 -20.11
N LEU A 182 -28.44 17.85 -18.97
CA LEU A 182 -28.62 16.65 -18.13
C LEU A 182 -29.40 15.56 -18.88
N GLU A 183 -30.45 15.92 -19.60
CA GLU A 183 -31.21 15.01 -20.46
C GLU A 183 -30.35 14.43 -21.58
N ARG A 184 -29.51 15.26 -22.22
CA ARG A 184 -28.55 14.79 -23.24
C ARG A 184 -27.58 13.77 -22.67
N VAL A 185 -27.05 14.01 -21.47
CA VAL A 185 -26.16 13.05 -20.80
C VAL A 185 -26.91 11.76 -20.49
N SER A 186 -28.12 11.83 -19.91
CA SER A 186 -28.97 10.67 -19.65
C SER A 186 -29.24 9.83 -20.91
N SER A 187 -29.59 10.47 -22.02
CA SER A 187 -29.76 9.80 -23.32
C SER A 187 -28.47 9.18 -23.84
N GLY A 188 -27.33 9.85 -23.64
CA GLY A 188 -26.01 9.31 -23.98
C GLY A 188 -25.66 8.06 -23.17
N PHE A 189 -25.97 8.03 -21.87
CA PHE A 189 -25.80 6.84 -21.02
C PHE A 189 -26.74 5.70 -21.42
N HIS A 190 -27.96 6.00 -21.87
CA HIS A 190 -28.86 4.97 -22.43
C HIS A 190 -28.24 4.32 -23.66
N ALA A 191 -27.65 5.11 -24.56
CA ALA A 191 -27.02 4.57 -25.75
C ALA A 191 -25.74 3.75 -25.43
N ILE A 192 -24.96 4.13 -24.41
CA ILE A 192 -23.85 3.28 -23.93
C ILE A 192 -24.38 1.96 -23.37
N GLN A 193 -25.50 2.00 -22.63
CA GLN A 193 -26.16 0.82 -22.08
C GLN A 193 -26.63 -0.15 -23.18
N ASP A 194 -27.23 0.36 -24.25
CA ASP A 194 -27.70 -0.44 -25.38
C ASP A 194 -26.54 -1.10 -26.15
N MET A 195 -25.39 -0.41 -26.19
CA MET A 195 -24.17 -0.90 -26.83
C MET A 195 -23.33 -1.82 -25.94
N ALA A 196 -23.72 -2.07 -24.68
CA ALA A 196 -22.88 -2.83 -23.73
C ALA A 196 -22.57 -4.25 -24.22
N ASP A 197 -23.52 -4.92 -24.88
CA ASP A 197 -23.33 -6.27 -25.44
C ASP A 197 -22.37 -6.30 -26.64
N GLN A 198 -22.07 -5.13 -27.23
CA GLN A 198 -21.06 -4.97 -28.26
C GLN A 198 -19.71 -4.49 -27.67
N ILE A 199 -19.75 -3.43 -26.85
CA ILE A 199 -18.56 -2.78 -26.28
C ILE A 199 -17.73 -3.76 -25.45
N VAL A 200 -18.39 -4.55 -24.60
CA VAL A 200 -17.67 -5.40 -23.64
C VAL A 200 -16.93 -6.55 -24.33
N PRO A 201 -17.56 -7.35 -25.22
CA PRO A 201 -16.83 -8.42 -25.92
C PRO A 201 -15.66 -7.89 -26.78
N GLU A 202 -15.86 -6.78 -27.50
CA GLU A 202 -14.80 -6.17 -28.32
C GLU A 202 -13.59 -5.74 -27.46
N ALA A 203 -13.86 -5.06 -26.35
CA ALA A 203 -12.82 -4.60 -25.43
C ALA A 203 -12.10 -5.74 -24.71
N ILE A 204 -12.83 -6.78 -24.27
CA ILE A 204 -12.23 -7.96 -23.64
C ILE A 204 -11.36 -8.72 -24.64
N LYS A 205 -11.79 -8.82 -25.90
CA LYS A 205 -10.98 -9.42 -26.98
C LYS A 205 -9.65 -8.68 -27.15
N GLU A 206 -9.68 -7.35 -27.22
CA GLU A 206 -8.49 -6.50 -27.34
C GLU A 206 -7.55 -6.64 -26.12
N LEU A 207 -8.10 -6.61 -24.90
CA LEU A 207 -7.34 -6.81 -23.67
C LEU A 207 -6.74 -8.22 -23.57
N ASN A 208 -7.49 -9.24 -23.99
CA ASN A 208 -7.01 -10.62 -24.01
C ASN A 208 -5.86 -10.80 -25.03
N ALA A 209 -5.91 -10.13 -26.18
CA ALA A 209 -4.79 -10.16 -27.12
C ALA A 209 -3.52 -9.61 -26.48
N LYS A 210 -3.61 -8.48 -25.77
CA LYS A 210 -2.50 -7.87 -25.03
C LYS A 210 -2.03 -8.74 -23.87
N LEU A 211 -2.96 -9.35 -23.14
CA LEU A 211 -2.65 -10.31 -22.07
C LEU A 211 -1.89 -11.52 -22.60
N LYS A 212 -2.27 -12.04 -23.78
CA LYS A 212 -1.60 -13.19 -24.40
C LYS A 212 -0.15 -12.89 -24.77
N VAL A 213 0.16 -11.67 -25.20
CA VAL A 213 1.56 -11.26 -25.44
C VAL A 213 2.38 -11.46 -24.16
N LEU A 214 1.92 -10.93 -23.03
CA LEU A 214 2.62 -11.06 -21.76
C LEU A 214 2.63 -12.50 -21.23
N GLN A 215 1.53 -13.26 -21.34
CA GLN A 215 1.48 -14.68 -20.95
C GLN A 215 2.49 -15.54 -21.74
N ASN A 216 2.63 -15.29 -23.04
CA ASN A 216 3.58 -16.01 -23.89
C ASN A 216 5.04 -15.69 -23.53
N MET A 217 5.32 -14.46 -23.07
CA MET A 217 6.65 -14.08 -22.59
C MET A 217 7.00 -14.77 -21.27
N VAL A 218 6.03 -14.97 -20.38
CA VAL A 218 6.21 -15.81 -19.17
C VAL A 218 6.55 -17.25 -19.57
N TYR A 219 5.85 -17.82 -20.55
CA TYR A 219 6.09 -19.18 -21.04
C TYR A 219 7.49 -19.35 -21.68
N ARG A 220 7.94 -18.39 -22.51
CA ARG A 220 9.29 -18.43 -23.12
C ARG A 220 10.43 -18.33 -22.10
N GLY A 221 10.19 -17.67 -20.97
CA GLY A 221 11.12 -17.63 -19.84
C GLY A 221 11.24 -18.97 -19.08
N GLU A 222 10.29 -19.89 -19.25
CA GLU A 222 10.31 -21.23 -18.62
C GLU A 222 10.87 -22.33 -19.54
N VAL A 223 10.79 -22.18 -20.88
CA VAL A 223 11.08 -23.25 -21.86
C VAL A 223 12.58 -23.43 -22.21
N HIS A 224 13.52 -22.76 -21.55
CA HIS A 224 14.97 -22.92 -21.84
C HIS A 224 15.65 -24.08 -21.09
N GLU A 225 14.90 -25.07 -20.59
CA GLU A 225 15.42 -26.38 -20.15
C GLU A 225 15.14 -27.45 -21.23
N ILE A 226 15.84 -27.41 -22.37
CA ILE A 226 15.98 -28.62 -23.20
C ILE A 226 17.44 -28.73 -23.63
N ALA A 227 18.13 -29.71 -23.04
CA ALA A 227 19.48 -30.09 -23.41
C ALA A 227 19.51 -30.52 -24.89
N THR A 228 20.31 -29.83 -25.71
CA THR A 228 20.85 -30.40 -26.94
C THR A 228 22.30 -29.98 -27.04
N GLY A 229 23.18 -30.98 -27.12
CA GLY A 229 24.61 -30.85 -26.90
C GLY A 229 25.33 -29.89 -27.86
N GLY A 230 26.37 -29.25 -27.31
CA GLY A 230 27.56 -28.86 -28.07
C GLY A 230 27.68 -27.39 -28.51
N ALA A 231 27.79 -26.45 -27.57
CA ALA A 231 28.70 -25.28 -27.61
C ALA A 231 28.48 -24.35 -26.39
N PRO A 232 29.52 -23.89 -25.66
CA PRO A 232 29.34 -23.18 -24.39
C PRO A 232 29.52 -21.65 -24.47
N LYS A 233 28.92 -20.99 -23.45
CA LYS A 233 29.12 -19.60 -22.96
C LYS A 233 28.32 -18.45 -23.60
N LEU A 234 27.04 -18.41 -23.24
CA LEU A 234 26.42 -17.18 -22.72
C LEU A 234 25.89 -17.41 -21.29
N GLN A 235 26.72 -18.08 -20.48
CA GLN A 235 26.36 -18.54 -19.14
C GLN A 235 26.53 -17.49 -18.03
N ARG A 236 27.23 -16.36 -18.23
CA ARG A 236 27.63 -15.51 -17.09
C ARG A 236 26.69 -14.39 -16.66
N GLU A 237 25.73 -13.97 -17.48
CA GLU A 237 24.75 -12.93 -17.06
C GLU A 237 23.40 -13.53 -16.63
N ALA A 238 23.01 -14.68 -17.20
CA ALA A 238 21.77 -15.36 -16.86
C ALA A 238 21.88 -16.24 -15.60
N GLU A 239 23.05 -16.86 -15.33
CA GLU A 239 23.28 -17.61 -14.08
C GLU A 239 23.25 -16.66 -12.86
N ALA A 240 23.75 -15.42 -12.99
CA ALA A 240 23.63 -14.43 -11.92
C ALA A 240 22.16 -14.05 -11.63
N TYR A 241 21.30 -14.00 -12.64
CA TYR A 241 19.88 -13.68 -12.49
C TYR A 241 19.04 -14.86 -11.96
N LEU A 242 19.46 -16.10 -12.23
CA LEU A 242 18.77 -17.32 -11.77
C LEU A 242 19.26 -17.79 -10.39
N GLU A 243 20.54 -17.58 -10.03
CA GLU A 243 21.00 -17.77 -8.64
C GLU A 243 20.46 -16.67 -7.72
N GLU A 244 20.32 -15.42 -8.19
CA GLU A 244 19.53 -14.41 -7.48
C GLU A 244 18.09 -14.89 -7.24
N ARG A 245 17.51 -15.74 -8.12
CA ARG A 245 16.13 -16.25 -7.97
C ARG A 245 15.95 -17.41 -7.00
N ARG A 246 17.03 -18.04 -6.51
CA ARG A 246 16.94 -18.83 -5.27
C ARG A 246 17.01 -17.93 -4.02
N LEU A 247 17.60 -16.73 -4.14
CA LEU A 247 17.76 -15.73 -3.08
C LEU A 247 16.66 -14.64 -3.03
N ALA A 248 15.85 -14.48 -4.08
CA ALA A 248 14.85 -13.42 -4.20
C ALA A 248 13.41 -13.93 -4.00
N ARG A 249 13.24 -14.89 -3.09
CA ARG A 249 11.94 -15.14 -2.43
C ARG A 249 11.66 -14.17 -1.29
N ASP A 250 12.54 -13.19 -1.07
CA ASP A 250 12.38 -12.20 -0.03
C ASP A 250 11.45 -11.09 -0.54
N ILE A 251 10.36 -10.83 0.20
CA ILE A 251 9.83 -9.49 0.30
C ILE A 251 11.03 -8.55 0.44
N ARG A 252 11.19 -7.62 -0.51
CA ARG A 252 12.40 -6.80 -0.57
C ARG A 252 12.51 -6.04 0.75
N ARG A 253 13.47 -6.46 1.57
CA ARG A 253 13.84 -5.84 2.83
C ARG A 253 14.04 -4.35 2.61
N GLY A 254 13.22 -3.53 3.26
CA GLY A 254 13.32 -2.09 3.24
C GLY A 254 14.44 -1.59 4.15
N ARG A 255 14.45 -0.28 4.42
CA ARG A 255 15.52 0.37 5.18
C ARG A 255 15.66 -0.20 6.59
N TYR A 256 14.55 -0.55 7.24
CA TYR A 256 14.51 -1.08 8.59
C TYR A 256 14.04 -2.53 8.59
N SER A 257 14.72 -3.39 7.82
CA SER A 257 14.44 -4.81 7.82
C SER A 257 14.59 -5.44 9.19
N SER A 258 13.73 -6.40 9.50
CA SER A 258 13.80 -7.20 10.72
C SER A 258 15.17 -7.83 10.91
N THR A 259 15.63 -7.84 12.15
CA THR A 259 16.85 -8.53 12.57
C THR A 259 16.70 -10.05 12.44
N GLN A 260 17.80 -10.77 12.61
CA GLN A 260 17.77 -12.23 12.51
C GLN A 260 16.87 -12.82 13.61
N CYS A 261 15.79 -13.47 13.19
CA CYS A 261 14.70 -13.87 14.09
C CYS A 261 14.15 -15.28 13.83
N ALA A 262 14.82 -16.11 13.02
CA ALA A 262 14.35 -17.46 12.70
C ALA A 262 14.17 -18.33 13.96
N ALA A 263 13.06 -19.07 13.99
CA ALA A 263 12.67 -20.00 15.04
C ALA A 263 12.43 -21.40 14.44
N ASP A 264 13.42 -21.90 13.71
CA ASP A 264 13.37 -23.10 12.88
C ASP A 264 14.17 -24.28 13.46
N GLY A 265 14.67 -24.16 14.70
CA GLY A 265 15.52 -25.13 15.38
C GLY A 265 16.96 -25.21 14.85
N GLN A 266 17.35 -24.34 13.91
CA GLN A 266 18.65 -24.42 13.25
C GLN A 266 19.74 -23.59 13.97
N GLU A 267 20.86 -23.33 13.27
CA GLU A 267 22.00 -22.57 13.80
C GLU A 267 21.60 -21.15 14.25
N ILE A 268 20.74 -20.49 13.47
CA ILE A 268 20.26 -19.14 13.78
C ILE A 268 19.49 -19.11 15.10
N GLU A 269 18.51 -20.00 15.28
CA GLU A 269 17.74 -20.06 16.53
C GLU A 269 18.67 -20.31 17.72
N ARG A 270 19.64 -21.22 17.58
CA ARG A 270 20.64 -21.49 18.64
C ARG A 270 21.46 -20.25 18.99
N TRP A 271 21.87 -19.46 18.01
CA TRP A 271 22.56 -18.19 18.24
C TRP A 271 21.68 -17.16 18.94
N ILE A 272 20.42 -17.01 18.50
CA ILE A 272 19.44 -16.11 19.12
C ILE A 272 19.24 -16.49 20.59
N ARG A 273 18.99 -17.77 20.88
CA ARG A 273 18.84 -18.28 22.25
C ARG A 273 20.10 -18.03 23.08
N ALA A 274 21.28 -18.36 22.57
CA ALA A 274 22.54 -18.11 23.28
C ALA A 274 22.75 -16.62 23.60
N LYS A 275 22.29 -15.72 22.73
CA LYS A 275 22.42 -14.27 22.89
C LYS A 275 21.43 -13.69 23.92
N TYR A 276 20.17 -14.11 23.89
CA TYR A 276 19.10 -13.47 24.66
C TYR A 276 18.68 -14.23 25.91
N GLN A 277 18.77 -15.57 25.93
CA GLN A 277 18.35 -16.40 27.06
C GLN A 277 19.02 -16.02 28.39
N PRO A 278 20.34 -15.74 28.46
CA PRO A 278 20.96 -15.37 29.74
C PRO A 278 20.40 -14.08 30.35
N LYS A 279 19.92 -13.15 29.52
CA LYS A 279 19.26 -11.92 29.99
C LYS A 279 17.81 -12.17 30.38
N ILE A 280 17.10 -13.02 29.63
CA ILE A 280 15.74 -13.44 29.97
C ILE A 280 15.73 -14.12 31.34
N ASP A 281 16.65 -15.05 31.58
CA ASP A 281 16.83 -15.73 32.87
C ASP A 281 17.20 -14.76 34.00
N ALA A 282 17.82 -13.62 33.67
CA ALA A 282 18.13 -12.54 34.60
C ALA A 282 16.96 -11.54 34.82
N GLY A 283 15.77 -11.82 34.28
CA GLY A 283 14.56 -11.05 34.50
C GLY A 283 14.25 -10.00 33.44
N TRP A 284 14.78 -10.13 32.22
CA TRP A 284 14.29 -9.37 31.06
C TRP A 284 13.07 -10.05 30.44
N PRO A 285 12.19 -9.30 29.75
CA PRO A 285 11.04 -9.89 29.06
C PRO A 285 11.45 -11.01 28.09
N ASP A 286 10.70 -12.12 28.09
CA ASP A 286 10.95 -13.23 27.17
C ASP A 286 10.46 -12.86 25.75
N ILE A 287 11.40 -12.42 24.90
CA ILE A 287 11.15 -12.11 23.48
C ILE A 287 11.23 -13.36 22.58
N LEU A 288 11.45 -14.54 23.15
CA LEU A 288 11.56 -15.83 22.44
C LEU A 288 10.32 -16.72 22.65
N ASP A 289 9.41 -16.33 23.54
CA ASP A 289 8.18 -17.07 23.83
C ASP A 289 7.23 -17.16 22.62
N LYS A 290 7.11 -16.07 21.86
CA LYS A 290 6.14 -15.96 20.76
C LYS A 290 6.75 -16.28 19.41
N GLN A 291 6.35 -17.43 18.88
CA GLN A 291 6.66 -17.85 17.52
C GLN A 291 5.46 -17.69 16.59
N GLY A 292 5.72 -17.44 15.33
CA GLY A 292 4.71 -17.47 14.29
C GLY A 292 5.23 -16.99 12.95
N LYS A 293 4.31 -16.88 12.00
CA LYS A 293 4.63 -16.48 10.62
C LYS A 293 4.43 -14.98 10.41
N MET A 294 5.33 -14.37 9.66
CA MET A 294 5.16 -13.01 9.15
C MET A 294 5.28 -13.01 7.64
N PRO A 295 4.56 -12.12 6.91
CA PRO A 295 4.58 -12.11 5.46
C PRO A 295 5.99 -12.12 4.87
N MET A 296 6.91 -11.32 5.44
CA MET A 296 8.29 -11.17 4.94
C MET A 296 9.18 -12.42 5.04
N PHE A 297 8.80 -13.38 5.87
CA PHE A 297 9.51 -14.66 6.05
C PHE A 297 8.76 -15.83 5.43
N GLY A 298 7.67 -15.57 4.69
CA GLY A 298 6.89 -16.59 4.01
C GLY A 298 6.31 -17.60 4.99
N ASP A 299 6.69 -18.86 4.82
CA ASP A 299 6.21 -19.98 5.62
C ASP A 299 7.10 -20.32 6.83
N ASP A 300 8.23 -19.64 6.98
CA ASP A 300 9.19 -19.87 8.06
C ASP A 300 8.69 -19.27 9.38
N ASP A 301 8.85 -20.03 10.47
CA ASP A 301 8.54 -19.56 11.80
C ASP A 301 9.65 -18.63 12.32
N VAL A 302 9.23 -17.52 12.93
CA VAL A 302 10.12 -16.54 13.53
C VAL A 302 9.67 -16.19 14.95
N PHE A 303 10.62 -15.77 15.77
CA PHE A 303 10.33 -15.12 17.04
C PHE A 303 9.73 -13.73 16.76
N LEU A 304 8.42 -13.58 16.91
CA LEU A 304 7.66 -12.40 16.49
C LEU A 304 8.15 -11.11 17.16
N ASP A 305 8.56 -11.22 18.43
CA ASP A 305 9.04 -10.08 19.21
C ASP A 305 10.46 -9.68 18.80
N VAL A 306 11.33 -10.63 18.48
CA VAL A 306 12.65 -10.35 17.88
C VAL A 306 12.50 -9.74 16.50
N ALA A 307 11.60 -10.29 15.69
CA ALA A 307 11.32 -9.82 14.33
C ALA A 307 10.77 -8.38 14.31
N SER A 308 10.18 -7.91 15.40
CA SER A 308 9.73 -6.52 15.53
C SER A 308 10.86 -5.49 15.53
N PHE A 309 12.12 -5.90 15.74
CA PHE A 309 13.29 -5.01 15.79
C PHE A 309 14.09 -5.02 14.49
N SER A 310 14.62 -3.85 14.12
CA SER A 310 15.63 -3.71 13.07
C SER A 310 17.01 -3.47 13.69
N GLY A 311 17.99 -4.25 13.23
CA GLY A 311 19.37 -4.14 13.70
C GLY A 311 19.59 -4.65 15.11
N GLU A 312 20.27 -3.85 15.94
CA GLU A 312 20.68 -4.23 17.29
C GLU A 312 19.53 -4.11 18.30
N ILE A 313 19.34 -5.17 19.10
CA ILE A 313 18.44 -5.18 20.26
C ILE A 313 19.30 -5.04 21.53
N LYS A 314 19.09 -3.96 22.27
CA LYS A 314 19.83 -3.62 23.49
C LYS A 314 19.01 -3.98 24.73
N ALA A 315 19.63 -4.68 25.67
CA ALA A 315 19.05 -4.89 27.00
C ALA A 315 19.24 -3.61 27.83
N LEU A 316 18.15 -3.01 28.30
CA LEU A 316 18.15 -1.91 29.25
C LEU A 316 17.64 -2.39 30.60
N THR A 317 18.28 -1.92 31.67
CA THR A 317 17.78 -2.06 33.04
C THR A 317 16.70 -1.03 33.34
N ALA A 318 15.90 -1.27 34.37
CA ALA A 318 14.93 -0.28 34.86
C ALA A 318 15.57 1.08 35.19
N ARG A 319 16.81 1.09 35.71
CA ARG A 319 17.56 2.33 35.98
C ARG A 319 17.89 3.11 34.72
N GLU A 320 18.22 2.43 33.63
CA GLU A 320 18.50 3.07 32.35
C GLU A 320 17.25 3.63 31.68
N LEU A 321 16.05 3.20 32.09
CA LEU A 321 14.78 3.78 31.65
C LEU A 321 14.43 5.09 32.36
N ALA A 322 15.09 5.42 33.47
CA ALA A 322 14.80 6.60 34.25
C ALA A 322 14.89 7.90 33.41
N GLY A 323 13.93 8.80 33.60
CA GLY A 323 13.83 10.05 32.85
C GLY A 323 13.38 9.92 31.40
N LYS A 324 13.22 8.70 30.86
CA LYS A 324 12.72 8.53 29.48
C LYS A 324 11.23 8.83 29.38
N LYS A 325 10.83 9.27 28.20
CA LYS A 325 9.45 9.40 27.79
C LYS A 325 9.08 8.19 26.93
N VAL A 326 7.94 7.56 27.23
CA VAL A 326 7.39 6.46 26.42
C VAL A 326 5.95 6.75 26.05
N TYR A 327 5.48 6.22 24.92
CA TYR A 327 4.14 6.49 24.45
C TYR A 327 3.51 5.29 23.75
N ARG A 328 2.16 5.29 23.70
CA ARG A 328 1.38 4.30 22.95
C ARG A 328 0.06 4.89 22.47
N VAL A 329 -0.26 4.62 21.21
CA VAL A 329 -1.59 4.93 20.64
C VAL A 329 -2.54 3.76 20.88
N PHE A 330 -3.78 4.06 21.26
CA PHE A 330 -4.85 3.09 21.52
C PHE A 330 -6.21 3.67 21.13
N GLY A 331 -7.23 2.83 20.96
CA GLY A 331 -8.51 3.29 20.45
C GLY A 331 -9.64 2.28 20.56
N ASN A 332 -10.84 2.74 20.23
CA ASN A 332 -12.02 1.90 20.03
C ASN A 332 -11.87 1.10 18.72
N PRO A 333 -12.70 0.07 18.50
CA PRO A 333 -12.73 -0.65 17.24
C PRO A 333 -13.00 0.30 16.06
N SER A 334 -12.41 0.01 14.91
CA SER A 334 -12.60 0.76 13.66
C SER A 334 -13.01 -0.18 12.53
N GLU A 335 -13.09 0.34 11.31
CA GLU A 335 -13.44 -0.46 10.13
C GLU A 335 -12.43 -1.58 9.87
N LEU A 336 -11.13 -1.29 10.06
CA LEU A 336 -10.03 -2.25 9.85
C LEU A 336 -9.55 -2.90 11.15
N ALA A 337 -9.49 -2.17 12.26
CA ALA A 337 -9.16 -2.72 13.58
C ALA A 337 -10.43 -3.23 14.30
N ARG A 338 -10.87 -4.44 13.93
CA ARG A 338 -12.19 -4.98 14.32
C ARG A 338 -12.28 -5.65 15.69
N SER A 339 -11.20 -5.67 16.47
CA SER A 339 -11.23 -6.23 17.83
C SER A 339 -12.32 -5.54 18.64
N GLU A 340 -13.26 -6.30 19.23
CA GLU A 340 -14.45 -5.76 19.92
C GLU A 340 -14.10 -4.78 21.06
N LYS A 341 -12.99 -5.03 21.75
CA LYS A 341 -12.50 -4.18 22.86
C LYS A 341 -11.63 -3.00 22.35
N GLY A 342 -11.35 -2.95 21.06
CA GLY A 342 -10.33 -2.08 20.48
C GLY A 342 -8.92 -2.43 20.99
N SER A 343 -7.99 -1.48 20.87
CA SER A 343 -6.65 -1.59 21.45
C SER A 343 -6.60 -1.02 22.87
N SER A 344 -5.69 -1.52 23.71
CA SER A 344 -5.51 -1.08 25.10
C SER A 344 -4.30 -0.15 25.26
N ALA A 345 -4.40 0.78 26.22
CA ALA A 345 -3.35 1.75 26.50
C ALA A 345 -2.08 1.11 27.10
N GLY A 346 -2.21 0.13 28.01
CA GLY A 346 -1.07 -0.63 28.54
C GLY A 346 -0.63 -1.79 27.65
N GLY A 347 -1.50 -2.26 26.74
CA GLY A 347 -1.25 -3.39 25.84
C GLY A 347 -1.31 -4.75 26.49
N ARG A 348 -0.61 -5.71 25.85
CA ARG A 348 -0.28 -7.02 26.41
C ARG A 348 0.89 -6.91 27.40
N SER A 349 1.10 -7.89 28.26
CA SER A 349 2.34 -8.00 29.05
C SER A 349 3.21 -9.14 28.51
N PRO A 350 4.49 -8.90 28.16
CA PRO A 350 5.17 -7.61 28.01
C PRO A 350 4.70 -6.84 26.75
N ALA A 351 4.72 -5.50 26.80
CA ALA A 351 4.15 -4.63 25.78
C ALA A 351 5.20 -3.85 24.98
N PHE A 352 4.82 -3.50 23.75
CA PHE A 352 5.53 -2.55 22.90
C PHE A 352 5.19 -1.11 23.26
N TRP A 353 6.21 -0.27 23.38
CA TRP A 353 6.10 1.17 23.66
C TRP A 353 7.01 1.96 22.73
N GLY A 354 6.54 3.07 22.16
CA GLY A 354 7.41 4.03 21.49
C GLY A 354 8.24 4.82 22.50
N VAL A 355 9.45 5.23 22.14
CA VAL A 355 10.38 5.97 23.01
C VAL A 355 10.65 7.36 22.44
N GLY A 356 10.72 8.36 23.33
CA GLY A 356 11.07 9.72 22.98
C GLY A 356 9.84 10.59 22.74
N GLU A 357 9.96 11.52 21.80
CA GLU A 357 8.85 12.44 21.49
C GLU A 357 7.70 11.68 20.81
N PRO A 358 6.46 11.88 21.29
CA PRO A 358 5.29 11.25 20.70
C PRO A 358 5.04 11.81 19.29
N PRO A 359 4.51 11.00 18.36
CA PRO A 359 4.16 11.45 17.02
C PRO A 359 3.12 12.57 17.09
N LYS A 360 3.23 13.54 16.19
CA LYS A 360 2.29 14.68 16.10
C LYS A 360 1.19 14.45 15.07
N THR A 361 1.39 13.50 14.16
CA THR A 361 0.49 13.20 13.04
C THR A 361 0.29 11.70 12.88
N ALA A 362 -0.81 11.30 12.23
CA ALA A 362 -1.04 9.91 11.87
C ALA A 362 0.02 9.36 10.92
N GLU A 363 0.54 10.17 10.00
CA GLU A 363 1.60 9.76 9.07
C GLU A 363 2.88 9.38 9.82
N GLU A 364 3.32 10.24 10.73
CA GLU A 364 4.50 10.02 11.55
C GLU A 364 4.33 8.76 12.42
N TRP A 365 3.19 8.63 13.08
CA TRP A 365 2.86 7.45 13.88
C TRP A 365 2.87 6.17 13.03
N ARG A 366 2.12 6.14 11.93
CA ARG A 366 1.99 4.95 11.07
C ARG A 366 3.35 4.55 10.49
N ARG A 367 4.11 5.50 9.96
CA ARG A 367 5.40 5.20 9.32
C ARG A 367 6.45 4.77 10.34
N LEU A 368 6.68 5.55 11.40
CA LEU A 368 7.78 5.30 12.33
C LEU A 368 7.47 4.17 13.30
N ALA A 369 6.23 4.09 13.79
CA ALA A 369 5.82 3.05 14.73
C ALA A 369 5.40 1.73 14.05
N ALA A 370 5.31 1.73 12.71
CA ALA A 370 4.92 0.60 11.88
C ALA A 370 3.63 -0.13 12.35
N VAL A 371 2.68 0.61 12.94
CA VAL A 371 1.43 0.03 13.44
C VAL A 371 0.44 -0.12 12.29
N LEU A 372 0.10 -1.36 11.94
CA LEU A 372 -0.85 -1.67 10.87
C LEU A 372 -2.28 -1.18 11.21
N ASP A 373 -3.04 -0.85 10.17
CA ASP A 373 -4.43 -0.41 10.29
C ASP A 373 -5.30 -1.46 10.95
N THR A 374 -5.05 -2.73 10.66
CA THR A 374 -5.76 -3.86 11.28
C THR A 374 -5.46 -4.05 12.76
N TRP A 375 -4.37 -3.45 13.27
CA TRP A 375 -3.98 -3.55 14.67
C TRP A 375 -4.58 -2.42 15.51
N ASN A 376 -4.70 -1.22 14.93
CA ASN A 376 -5.16 -0.04 15.64
C ASN A 376 -5.75 1.00 14.67
N GLY A 377 -7.00 1.39 14.90
CA GLY A 377 -7.72 2.39 14.11
C GLY A 377 -7.54 3.84 14.57
N ASN A 378 -6.62 4.11 15.51
CA ASN A 378 -6.42 5.40 16.17
C ASN A 378 -7.55 5.79 17.17
N GLY A 379 -7.24 6.75 18.05
CA GLY A 379 -8.22 7.37 18.94
C GLY A 379 -7.56 8.25 19.99
N PHE A 380 -6.68 7.65 20.78
CA PHE A 380 -6.02 8.26 21.93
C PHE A 380 -4.55 7.89 21.96
N ILE A 381 -3.75 8.73 22.59
CA ILE A 381 -2.35 8.46 22.90
C ILE A 381 -2.14 8.61 24.40
N VAL A 382 -1.49 7.62 24.99
CA VAL A 382 -0.95 7.72 26.35
C VAL A 382 0.54 8.02 26.25
N ILE A 383 1.00 8.98 27.04
CA ILE A 383 2.39 9.37 27.17
C ILE A 383 2.76 9.24 28.64
N MET A 384 3.82 8.50 28.93
CA MET A 384 4.35 8.35 30.28
C MET A 384 5.73 9.00 30.36
N GLN A 385 5.89 9.86 31.35
CA GLN A 385 7.19 10.41 31.73
C GLN A 385 7.70 9.62 32.93
N LEU A 386 8.74 8.81 32.69
CA LEU A 386 9.36 8.01 33.75
C LEU A 386 10.19 8.93 34.65
N PRO A 387 10.07 8.85 35.98
CA PRO A 387 10.81 9.70 36.90
C PRO A 387 12.30 9.33 36.92
N HIS A 388 13.14 10.19 37.50
CA HIS A 388 14.60 9.96 37.57
C HIS A 388 14.98 8.81 38.52
N ASP A 389 14.11 8.47 39.47
CA ASP A 389 14.23 7.34 40.39
C ASP A 389 13.43 6.10 39.93
N PHE A 390 13.03 6.04 38.65
CA PHE A 390 12.18 4.97 38.12
C PHE A 390 12.71 3.56 38.40
N GLY A 391 14.02 3.35 38.31
CA GLY A 391 14.64 2.04 38.58
C GLY A 391 14.59 1.60 40.05
N GLU A 392 14.35 2.52 40.99
CA GLU A 392 14.13 2.19 42.40
C GLU A 392 12.67 1.84 42.67
N ARG A 393 11.75 2.54 41.98
CA ARG A 393 10.30 2.33 42.09
C ARG A 393 9.84 1.05 41.40
N MET A 394 10.39 0.79 40.21
CA MET A 394 10.04 -0.36 39.37
C MET A 394 11.30 -1.16 38.97
N PRO A 395 12.00 -1.78 39.94
CA PRO A 395 13.29 -2.44 39.70
C PRO A 395 13.22 -3.63 38.73
N THR A 396 12.02 -4.20 38.52
CA THR A 396 11.78 -5.32 37.62
C THR A 396 11.43 -4.90 36.19
N ALA A 397 11.29 -3.60 35.90
CA ALA A 397 10.92 -3.09 34.58
C ALA A 397 12.12 -3.06 33.61
N ASN A 398 12.84 -4.18 33.50
CA ASN A 398 13.87 -4.36 32.50
C ASN A 398 13.24 -4.43 31.10
N ALA A 399 13.96 -3.95 30.08
CA ALA A 399 13.40 -3.78 28.75
C ALA A 399 14.38 -4.13 27.63
N TRP A 400 13.82 -4.46 26.47
CA TRP A 400 14.54 -4.55 25.21
C TRP A 400 14.31 -3.29 24.40
N PHE A 401 15.38 -2.61 23.99
CA PHE A 401 15.36 -1.38 23.22
C PHE A 401 15.94 -1.58 21.83
N GLY A 402 15.37 -0.94 20.83
CA GLY A 402 15.90 -0.96 19.46
C GLY A 402 15.01 -0.21 18.48
N LYS A 403 15.42 -0.24 17.20
CA LYS A 403 14.64 0.35 16.11
C LYS A 403 13.48 -0.56 15.73
N ILE A 404 12.34 0.04 15.39
CA ILE A 404 11.16 -0.65 14.91
C ILE A 404 11.43 -1.16 13.49
N ALA A 405 11.21 -2.44 13.26
CA ALA A 405 11.29 -3.05 11.95
C ALA A 405 10.07 -2.70 11.10
N GLU A 406 10.28 -2.75 9.78
CA GLU A 406 9.21 -2.66 8.80
C GLU A 406 8.10 -3.70 9.01
N GLN A 407 6.87 -3.32 8.66
CA GLN A 407 5.70 -4.17 8.84
C GLN A 407 4.91 -4.31 7.55
N TYR A 408 4.36 -5.51 7.36
CA TYR A 408 3.58 -5.89 6.19
C TYR A 408 2.20 -6.37 6.62
N GLY A 409 1.16 -5.70 6.11
CA GLY A 409 -0.22 -6.11 6.31
C GLY A 409 -0.55 -7.36 5.53
N SER A 410 -1.21 -8.32 6.18
CA SER A 410 -1.71 -9.55 5.57
C SER A 410 -3.18 -9.48 5.13
N ALA A 411 -3.89 -8.40 5.46
CA ALA A 411 -5.29 -8.15 5.07
C ALA A 411 -5.38 -7.11 3.92
N VAL A 412 -6.50 -7.11 3.19
CA VAL A 412 -6.74 -6.26 2.00
C VAL A 412 -6.78 -4.77 2.37
N PRO A 413 -6.12 -3.83 1.66
CA PRO A 413 -4.93 -3.92 0.78
C PRO A 413 -3.63 -4.16 1.56
N VAL A 414 -2.59 -4.70 0.91
CA VAL A 414 -1.27 -4.91 1.54
C VAL A 414 -0.66 -3.56 1.93
N GLN A 415 -0.72 -3.25 3.21
CA GLN A 415 -0.10 -2.08 3.81
C GLN A 415 1.39 -2.39 4.05
N TYR A 416 2.28 -1.48 3.68
CA TYR A 416 3.71 -1.53 4.02
C TYR A 416 4.09 -0.29 4.82
N LEU A 417 4.68 -0.51 5.99
CA LEU A 417 5.15 0.58 6.85
C LEU A 417 6.65 0.42 7.07
N GLU A 418 7.41 1.47 6.80
CA GLU A 418 8.87 1.44 6.77
C GLU A 418 9.49 1.23 8.16
N GLY A 419 8.84 1.67 9.24
CA GLY A 419 9.39 1.61 10.59
C GLY A 419 10.45 2.68 10.85
N GLY A 420 11.39 2.36 11.75
CA GLY A 420 12.53 3.22 12.08
C GLY A 420 12.38 4.09 13.34
N GLY A 421 11.21 4.08 13.99
CA GLY A 421 11.03 4.63 15.33
C GLY A 421 11.82 3.85 16.38
N ASP A 422 11.99 4.42 17.58
CA ASP A 422 12.57 3.71 18.72
C ASP A 422 11.46 3.06 19.55
N GLN A 423 11.66 1.79 19.92
CA GLN A 423 10.71 1.05 20.76
C GLN A 423 11.35 0.38 21.97
N LEU A 424 10.49 0.05 22.95
CA LEU A 424 10.75 -0.86 24.05
C LEU A 424 9.80 -2.05 24.01
N ILE A 425 10.30 -3.23 24.35
CA ILE A 425 9.49 -4.33 24.88
C ILE A 425 9.78 -4.41 26.37
N VAL A 426 8.77 -4.13 27.20
CA VAL A 426 8.88 -4.02 28.66
C VAL A 426 7.62 -4.52 29.33
N ASP A 427 7.77 -5.13 30.49
CA ASP A 427 6.66 -5.41 31.40
C ASP A 427 6.62 -4.34 32.51
N PHE A 428 5.60 -3.50 32.47
CA PHE A 428 5.36 -2.50 33.51
C PHE A 428 4.46 -3.03 34.64
N GLY A 429 4.01 -4.28 34.58
CA GLY A 429 3.17 -4.91 35.60
C GLY A 429 1.94 -4.06 35.95
N LYS A 430 1.75 -3.77 37.24
CA LYS A 430 0.60 -2.99 37.75
C LYS A 430 0.44 -1.61 37.11
N LEU A 431 1.52 -0.98 36.65
CA LEU A 431 1.43 0.30 35.94
C LEU A 431 0.71 0.12 34.60
N ALA A 432 0.97 -0.97 33.87
CA ALA A 432 0.28 -1.27 32.60
C ALA A 432 -1.21 -1.59 32.82
N ASP A 433 -1.54 -2.28 33.92
CA ASP A 433 -2.92 -2.56 34.32
C ASP A 433 -3.67 -1.26 34.61
N TYR A 434 -3.11 -0.40 35.47
CA TYR A 434 -3.66 0.91 35.81
C TYR A 434 -3.87 1.79 34.57
N VAL A 435 -2.86 1.88 33.69
CA VAL A 435 -2.96 2.64 32.43
C VAL A 435 -4.05 2.07 31.52
N THR A 436 -4.23 0.76 31.49
CA THR A 436 -5.29 0.10 30.71
C THR A 436 -6.68 0.40 31.27
N GLU A 437 -6.86 0.36 32.58
CA GLU A 437 -8.11 0.71 33.25
C GLU A 437 -8.51 2.15 32.95
N GLU A 438 -7.61 3.12 33.18
CA GLU A 438 -7.85 4.54 32.86
C GLU A 438 -8.12 4.76 31.37
N GLY A 439 -7.35 4.10 30.49
CA GLY A 439 -7.56 4.16 29.04
C GLY A 439 -8.94 3.63 28.62
N ASN A 440 -9.44 2.58 29.27
CA ASN A 440 -10.77 2.04 29.00
C ASN A 440 -11.88 2.98 29.47
N LEU A 441 -11.72 3.65 30.63
CA LEU A 441 -12.65 4.68 31.10
C LEU A 441 -12.74 5.85 30.10
N ILE A 442 -11.59 6.30 29.58
CA ILE A 442 -11.55 7.33 28.54
C ILE A 442 -12.25 6.86 27.26
N LYS A 443 -11.93 5.66 26.77
CA LYS A 443 -12.61 5.09 25.58
C LYS A 443 -14.12 5.01 25.75
N GLN A 444 -14.60 4.61 26.92
CA GLN A 444 -16.03 4.51 27.22
C GLN A 444 -16.69 5.89 27.25
N LYS A 445 -16.07 6.87 27.93
CA LYS A 445 -16.57 8.25 28.01
C LYS A 445 -16.72 8.89 26.63
N TYR A 446 -15.83 8.58 25.69
CA TYR A 446 -15.80 9.16 24.35
C TYR A 446 -16.25 8.19 23.24
N ARG A 447 -16.92 7.08 23.58
CA ARG A 447 -17.26 6.02 22.61
C ARG A 447 -18.12 6.50 21.44
N ASN A 448 -19.02 7.44 21.69
CA ASN A 448 -19.96 7.98 20.69
C ASN A 448 -19.53 9.35 20.15
N PHE A 449 -18.34 9.83 20.52
CA PHE A 449 -17.87 11.15 20.12
C PHE A 449 -17.22 11.10 18.73
N VAL A 450 -17.77 11.86 17.79
CA VAL A 450 -17.27 12.01 16.42
C VAL A 450 -16.66 13.40 16.26
N GLY A 451 -15.44 13.48 15.70
CA GLY A 451 -14.72 14.74 15.47
C GLY A 451 -13.57 15.00 16.45
N HIS A 452 -13.14 16.27 16.52
CA HIS A 452 -12.05 16.74 17.37
C HIS A 452 -12.54 17.04 18.78
N ALA A 453 -11.81 16.56 19.79
CA ALA A 453 -12.02 16.99 21.18
C ALA A 453 -10.69 17.29 21.86
N ASN A 454 -10.67 18.38 22.63
CA ASN A 454 -9.56 18.73 23.50
C ASN A 454 -9.62 17.86 24.76
N VAL A 455 -9.20 16.60 24.61
CA VAL A 455 -9.07 15.66 25.74
C VAL A 455 -7.63 15.71 26.20
N HIS A 456 -7.44 16.12 27.45
CA HIS A 456 -6.19 15.98 28.18
C HIS A 456 -6.53 15.50 29.59
N VAL A 457 -6.09 14.30 29.93
CA VAL A 457 -6.31 13.69 31.25
C VAL A 457 -4.96 13.35 31.85
N GLN A 458 -4.65 13.95 32.99
CA GLN A 458 -3.43 13.68 33.74
C GLN A 458 -3.71 12.68 34.86
N ARG A 459 -2.81 11.73 35.00
CA ARG A 459 -2.76 10.73 36.06
C ARG A 459 -1.33 10.58 36.55
N GLU A 460 -1.20 10.02 37.72
CA GLU A 460 0.08 9.61 38.27
C GLU A 460 -0.06 8.20 38.83
N PHE A 461 0.99 7.40 38.68
CA PHE A 461 1.10 6.10 39.32
C PHE A 461 2.55 5.93 39.79
N ASP A 462 2.75 5.87 41.11
CA ASP A 462 4.07 5.73 41.72
C ASP A 462 5.12 6.70 41.12
N GLY A 463 4.77 8.00 41.07
CA GLY A 463 5.64 9.04 40.52
C GLY A 463 5.79 9.07 38.99
N VAL A 464 5.25 8.08 38.27
CA VAL A 464 5.15 8.10 36.81
C VAL A 464 4.00 9.02 36.41
N LYS A 465 4.32 10.11 35.71
CA LYS A 465 3.32 11.01 35.15
C LYS A 465 2.76 10.42 33.87
N ILE A 466 1.44 10.33 33.78
CA ILE A 466 0.72 9.68 32.70
C ILE A 466 -0.26 10.70 32.12
N ASP A 467 -0.03 11.10 30.88
CA ASP A 467 -0.89 12.01 30.15
C ASP A 467 -1.63 11.26 29.03
N PHE A 468 -2.95 11.35 29.03
CA PHE A 468 -3.80 10.86 27.95
C PHE A 468 -4.30 12.02 27.10
N TYR A 469 -4.14 11.89 25.79
CA TYR A 469 -4.65 12.83 24.81
C TYR A 469 -5.55 12.13 23.80
N LYS A 470 -6.59 12.81 23.32
CA LYS A 470 -7.22 12.42 22.05
C LYS A 470 -6.32 12.90 20.93
N THR A 471 -5.98 12.01 20.00
CA THR A 471 -4.99 12.33 18.96
C THR A 471 -5.51 13.36 17.97
N ASN A 472 -6.83 13.34 17.69
CA ASN A 472 -7.49 14.21 16.72
C ASN A 472 -6.88 14.13 15.31
N TRP A 473 -6.13 13.06 15.01
CA TRP A 473 -5.56 12.86 13.69
C TRP A 473 -6.65 12.44 12.71
N GLU A 474 -6.59 13.03 11.52
CA GLU A 474 -7.42 12.70 10.36
C GLU A 474 -6.66 11.75 9.43
N ASP A 475 -7.38 11.12 8.48
CA ASP A 475 -6.77 10.30 7.43
C ASP A 475 -5.90 9.14 7.93
N VAL A 476 -6.30 8.49 9.03
CA VAL A 476 -5.43 7.56 9.77
C VAL A 476 -5.45 6.12 9.24
N GLU A 477 -6.59 5.68 8.70
CA GLU A 477 -6.77 4.36 8.10
C GLU A 477 -6.88 4.48 6.57
N LYS A 478 -6.39 3.48 5.84
CA LYS A 478 -6.38 3.38 4.37
C LYS A 478 -5.52 4.41 3.63
N VAL A 479 -4.75 5.22 4.35
CA VAL A 479 -3.96 6.33 3.75
C VAL A 479 -2.46 6.07 3.79
N HIS A 480 -1.93 5.56 4.90
CA HIS A 480 -0.50 5.44 5.12
C HIS A 480 0.00 4.02 4.87
N GLY A 481 1.10 3.90 4.12
CA GLY A 481 1.68 2.61 3.77
C GLY A 481 0.98 1.87 2.64
N TYR A 482 -0.03 2.49 2.03
CA TYR A 482 -0.66 2.03 0.81
C TYR A 482 0.07 2.65 -0.39
N SER A 483 0.29 1.87 -1.45
CA SER A 483 1.00 2.37 -2.63
C SER A 483 0.24 3.53 -3.27
N ARG A 484 0.68 4.76 -3.00
CA ARG A 484 0.37 5.91 -3.84
C ARG A 484 1.12 5.71 -5.14
N TYR A 485 0.39 5.41 -6.22
CA TYR A 485 0.92 5.59 -7.57
C TYR A 485 1.34 7.07 -7.68
N GLU A 486 2.65 7.38 -7.67
CA GLU A 486 3.34 8.42 -8.48
C GLU A 486 4.61 9.05 -7.87
N ASP A 487 4.89 9.02 -6.56
CA ASP A 487 5.97 9.90 -6.01
C ASP A 487 7.38 9.28 -5.83
N ASP A 488 7.57 7.96 -5.89
CA ASP A 488 8.88 7.34 -5.56
C ASP A 488 9.87 7.18 -6.73
N ILE A 489 9.52 7.64 -7.94
CA ILE A 489 10.37 7.45 -9.13
C ILE A 489 11.48 8.52 -9.21
N GLY A 490 11.34 9.64 -8.50
CA GLY A 490 12.28 10.77 -8.59
C GLY A 490 13.65 10.51 -7.95
N TYR A 491 13.69 9.79 -6.83
CA TYR A 491 14.93 9.61 -6.06
C TYR A 491 15.78 8.43 -6.54
N SER A 492 15.16 7.32 -6.98
CA SER A 492 15.91 6.14 -7.46
C SER A 492 16.61 6.39 -8.81
N THR A 493 16.10 7.33 -9.62
CA THR A 493 16.60 7.56 -10.98
C THR A 493 17.89 8.40 -10.99
N LYS A 494 18.10 9.27 -9.98
CA LYS A 494 19.34 10.07 -9.86
C LYS A 494 20.53 9.24 -9.38
N THR A 495 20.35 8.34 -8.40
CA THR A 495 21.42 7.46 -7.91
C THR A 495 21.81 6.38 -8.94
N ARG A 496 20.88 5.93 -9.79
CA ARG A 496 21.17 4.93 -10.84
C ARG A 496 22.00 5.51 -12.00
N ARG A 497 21.79 6.78 -12.36
CA ARG A 497 22.59 7.44 -13.42
C ARG A 497 24.05 7.60 -13.00
N LEU A 498 24.30 8.08 -11.79
CA LEU A 498 25.67 8.27 -11.28
C LEU A 498 26.46 6.95 -11.20
N ALA A 499 25.83 5.86 -10.75
CA ALA A 499 26.48 4.55 -10.71
C ALA A 499 26.74 3.96 -12.11
N SER A 500 25.85 4.20 -13.07
CA SER A 500 26.00 3.71 -14.45
C SER A 500 27.14 4.43 -15.18
N ASP A 501 27.25 5.75 -14.97
CA ASP A 501 28.30 6.58 -15.56
C ASP A 501 29.68 6.25 -14.96
N GLU A 502 29.76 5.98 -13.66
CA GLU A 502 31.03 5.55 -13.01
C GLU A 502 31.50 4.17 -13.49
N VAL A 503 30.57 3.23 -13.71
CA VAL A 503 30.87 1.88 -14.20
C VAL A 503 31.26 1.90 -15.68
N GLN A 504 30.59 2.71 -16.52
CA GLN A 504 30.99 2.90 -17.92
C GLN A 504 32.39 3.51 -18.02
N THR A 505 32.72 4.50 -17.19
CA THR A 505 34.04 5.15 -17.22
C THR A 505 35.16 4.18 -16.82
N LYS A 506 34.92 3.30 -15.82
CA LYS A 506 35.89 2.28 -15.42
C LYS A 506 36.05 1.16 -16.45
N MET A 507 34.97 0.74 -17.13
CA MET A 507 35.05 -0.29 -18.17
C MET A 507 35.75 0.17 -19.45
N THR A 508 35.56 1.43 -19.85
CA THR A 508 36.23 1.98 -21.04
C THR A 508 37.74 2.06 -20.82
N ASN A 509 38.19 2.54 -19.66
CA ASN A 509 39.62 2.60 -19.32
C ASN A 509 40.25 1.20 -19.26
N SER A 510 39.56 0.20 -18.71
CA SER A 510 40.06 -1.18 -18.67
C SER A 510 40.22 -1.82 -20.05
N LYS A 511 39.34 -1.51 -21.01
CA LYS A 511 39.45 -2.02 -22.40
C LYS A 511 40.61 -1.39 -23.15
N VAL A 512 40.84 -0.08 -22.95
CA VAL A 512 42.00 0.61 -23.53
C VAL A 512 43.30 0.04 -22.98
N THR A 513 43.43 -0.16 -21.66
CA THR A 513 44.64 -0.75 -21.06
C THR A 513 44.87 -2.21 -21.48
N ALA A 514 43.81 -2.99 -21.69
CA ALA A 514 43.91 -4.37 -22.18
C ALA A 514 44.34 -4.44 -23.65
N ALA A 515 43.84 -3.54 -24.50
CA ALA A 515 44.25 -3.46 -25.91
C ALA A 515 45.74 -3.08 -26.06
N THR A 516 46.24 -2.15 -25.25
CA THR A 516 47.65 -1.74 -25.28
C THR A 516 48.60 -2.88 -24.85
N ARG A 517 48.21 -3.69 -23.85
CA ARG A 517 49.01 -4.87 -23.42
C ARG A 517 49.00 -6.00 -24.44
N SER A 518 47.91 -6.15 -25.20
CA SER A 518 47.78 -7.19 -26.21
C SER A 518 48.62 -6.91 -27.44
N ALA A 519 48.75 -5.63 -27.83
CA ALA A 519 49.62 -5.21 -28.93
C ALA A 519 51.11 -5.40 -28.60
N ALA A 520 51.52 -5.10 -27.36
CA ALA A 520 52.92 -5.25 -26.94
C ALA A 520 53.40 -6.71 -26.88
N ASN A 521 52.50 -7.68 -26.64
CA ASN A 521 52.85 -9.11 -26.60
C ASN A 521 52.92 -9.78 -27.99
N LEU A 522 52.38 -9.16 -29.04
CA LEU A 522 52.41 -9.71 -30.41
C LEU A 522 53.69 -9.34 -31.17
N GLU A 523 54.43 -8.31 -30.74
CA GLU A 523 55.72 -7.94 -31.33
C GLU A 523 56.92 -8.70 -30.74
N GLY A 524 56.75 -9.41 -29.61
CA GLY A 524 57.83 -10.16 -28.96
C GLY A 524 58.08 -11.58 -29.50
N HIS A 525 57.31 -12.04 -30.49
CA HIS A 525 57.41 -13.38 -31.08
C HIS A 525 57.44 -13.36 -32.61
N ARG A 526 58.27 -12.49 -33.18
CA ARG A 526 58.79 -12.61 -34.54
C ARG A 526 60.28 -12.36 -34.58
#